data_AF-S7PWF9-F1
#
_entry.id   AF-S7PWF9-F1
#
_cell.length_a   1.000
_cell.length_b   1.000
_cell.length_c   1.000
_cell.angle_alpha   90.00
_cell.angle_beta   90.00
_cell.angle_gamma   90.00
#
_symmetry.space_group_name_H-M   'P 1'
#
loop_
_entity.id
_entity.type
_entity.pdbx_description
1 polymer ?
#
loop_
_entity_poly.entity_id
_entity_poly.type
_entity_poly.pdbx_seq_one_letter_code
_entity_poly.pdbx_strand_id
1 'polypeptide(L)'
;MEEEELAFSTKEEQQQLLQKVLAATDLDAEEEVVAGEFGSKSSQVSRRFGTMSSMSGADDTVYMEYHAARSKAASKHVHPLFKRFRK
;
A
#
# COMPACT_ATOMS: atom_id res chain seq x y z
N MET A 1 10.60 18.46 15.29
CA MET A 1 11.35 18.80 14.06
C MET A 1 12.49 19.76 14.36
N GLU A 2 12.28 20.80 15.17
CA GLU A 2 13.37 21.72 15.60
C GLU A 2 14.30 21.15 16.69
N GLU A 3 13.86 20.11 17.42
CA GLU A 3 14.65 19.46 18.49
C GLU A 3 15.66 18.43 17.98
N GLU A 4 15.60 18.07 16.69
CA GLU A 4 16.46 17.08 16.07
C GLU A 4 17.38 17.77 15.07
N GLU A 5 18.68 17.46 15.09
CA GLU A 5 19.61 18.00 14.11
C GLU A 5 19.34 17.33 12.75
N LEU A 6 18.48 17.97 11.96
CA LEU A 6 18.08 17.48 10.65
C LEU A 6 19.03 17.99 9.56
N ALA A 7 19.43 17.08 8.67
CA ALA A 7 20.15 17.44 7.45
C ALA A 7 19.27 18.32 6.54
N PHE A 8 19.89 19.14 5.68
CA PHE A 8 19.20 20.09 4.81
C PHE A 8 18.42 21.17 5.57
N SER A 9 18.88 21.53 6.76
CA SER A 9 18.30 22.60 7.58
C SER A 9 18.56 23.99 6.99
N THR A 10 19.63 24.14 6.19
CA THR A 10 19.99 25.39 5.52
C THR A 10 19.50 25.45 4.07
N LYS A 11 19.24 26.67 3.59
CA LYS A 11 18.84 26.88 2.18
C LYS A 11 19.95 26.53 1.20
N GLU A 12 21.20 26.71 1.59
CA GLU A 12 22.36 26.37 0.79
C GLU A 12 22.43 24.85 0.54
N GLU A 13 22.27 24.04 1.58
CA GLU A 13 22.25 22.57 1.46
C GLU A 13 21.09 22.08 0.58
N GLN A 14 19.90 22.68 0.72
CA GLN A 14 18.75 22.39 -0.13
C GLN A 14 19.03 22.76 -1.60
N GLN A 15 19.71 23.87 -1.85
CA GLN A 15 20.05 24.31 -3.20
C GLN A 15 21.14 23.44 -3.84
N GLN A 16 22.11 22.95 -3.05
CA GLN A 16 23.08 21.95 -3.50
C GLN A 16 22.39 20.62 -3.86
N LEU A 17 21.41 20.19 -3.07
CA LEU A 17 20.60 19.01 -3.40
C LEU A 17 19.81 19.23 -4.69
N LEU A 18 19.19 20.40 -4.86
CA LEU A 18 18.45 20.73 -6.08
C LEU A 18 19.34 20.66 -7.33
N GLN A 19 20.58 21.16 -7.27
CA GLN A 19 21.51 21.04 -8.39
C GLN A 19 21.84 19.59 -8.73
N LYS A 20 21.98 18.72 -7.72
CA LYS A 20 22.15 17.27 -7.94
C LYS A 20 20.93 16.65 -8.61
N VAL A 21 19.71 17.03 -8.18
CA VAL A 21 18.46 16.54 -8.77
C VAL A 21 18.30 17.01 -10.22
N LEU A 22 18.61 18.27 -10.51
CA LEU A 22 18.54 18.80 -11.88
C LEU A 22 19.57 18.16 -12.82
N ALA A 23 20.69 17.67 -12.27
CA ALA A 23 21.70 16.93 -13.02
C ALA A 23 21.41 15.42 -13.11
N ALA A 24 20.48 14.91 -12.29
CA ALA A 24 20.07 13.51 -12.32
C ALA A 24 19.28 13.21 -13.61
N THR A 25 19.27 11.94 -13.99
CA THR A 25 18.62 11.47 -15.22
C THR A 25 17.42 10.59 -14.91
N ASP A 26 16.58 10.32 -15.91
CA ASP A 26 15.39 9.46 -15.73
C ASP A 26 15.75 8.06 -15.21
N LEU A 27 16.98 7.57 -15.47
CA LEU A 27 17.50 6.32 -14.92
C LEU A 27 17.54 6.31 -13.39
N ASP A 28 17.79 7.46 -12.77
CA ASP A 28 17.82 7.60 -11.30
C ASP A 28 16.41 7.66 -10.70
N ALA A 29 15.38 7.84 -11.54
CA ALA A 29 13.98 7.88 -11.16
C ALA A 29 13.26 6.53 -11.37
N GLU A 30 13.92 5.54 -11.95
CA GLU A 30 13.36 4.20 -12.14
C GLU A 30 13.29 3.44 -10.79
N GLU A 31 12.19 2.73 -10.56
CA GLU A 31 12.02 1.88 -9.37
C GLU A 31 12.92 0.64 -9.48
N GLU A 32 13.65 0.31 -8.42
CA GLU A 32 14.44 -0.93 -8.40
C GLU A 32 13.53 -2.16 -8.42
N VAL A 33 13.69 -3.01 -9.44
CA VAL A 33 12.99 -4.30 -9.53
C VAL A 33 13.86 -5.39 -8.93
N VAL A 34 13.51 -5.87 -7.73
CA VAL A 34 14.19 -7.02 -7.12
C VAL A 34 13.67 -8.32 -7.72
N ALA A 35 14.59 -9.10 -8.32
CA ALA A 35 14.26 -10.42 -8.85
C ALA A 35 13.76 -11.36 -7.72
N GLY A 36 12.45 -11.62 -7.70
CA GLY A 36 11.79 -12.49 -6.72
C GLY A 36 10.59 -11.87 -6.00
N GLU A 37 10.36 -10.56 -6.10
CA GLU A 37 9.25 -9.89 -5.41
C GLU A 37 7.87 -10.18 -6.02
N PHE A 38 7.82 -10.60 -7.29
CA PHE A 38 6.59 -11.06 -7.95
C PHE A 38 6.12 -12.48 -7.54
N GLY A 39 6.72 -13.08 -6.52
CA GLY A 39 6.49 -14.47 -6.11
C GLY A 39 5.34 -14.76 -5.14
N SER A 40 4.59 -13.74 -4.67
CA SER A 40 3.49 -13.97 -3.73
C SER A 40 2.16 -13.44 -4.28
N LYS A 41 1.32 -14.39 -4.64
CA LYS A 41 -0.04 -14.23 -5.15
C LYS A 41 -0.92 -13.47 -4.15
N SER A 42 -1.10 -12.16 -4.30
CA SER A 42 -2.33 -11.48 -3.86
C SER A 42 -2.56 -10.22 -4.67
N SER A 43 -3.58 -10.26 -5.53
CA SER A 43 -4.31 -9.10 -6.07
C SER A 43 -3.44 -8.00 -6.67
N GLN A 44 -3.14 -8.11 -7.97
CA GLN A 44 -2.73 -6.97 -8.78
C GLN A 44 -3.87 -5.94 -8.82
N VAL A 45 -3.88 -5.02 -7.85
CA VAL A 45 -4.58 -3.75 -8.00
C VAL A 45 -3.72 -2.91 -8.95
N SER A 46 -4.05 -2.99 -10.24
CA SER A 46 -3.48 -2.10 -11.25
C SER A 46 -3.89 -0.66 -10.92
N ARG A 47 -2.99 0.09 -10.28
CA ARG A 47 -3.12 1.54 -10.12
C ARG A 47 -2.93 2.15 -11.50
N ARG A 48 -4.02 2.34 -12.25
CA ARG A 48 -3.99 3.13 -13.47
C ARG A 48 -3.58 4.56 -13.10
N PHE A 49 -2.62 5.14 -13.83
CA PHE A 49 -2.30 6.57 -13.75
C PHE A 49 -3.56 7.39 -14.07
N GLY A 50 -4.24 7.85 -13.03
CA GLY A 50 -5.46 8.64 -13.09
C GLY A 50 -5.33 9.81 -12.12
N THR A 51 -5.64 11.00 -12.63
CA THR A 51 -5.62 12.31 -11.96
C THR A 51 -6.01 12.25 -10.48
N MET A 52 -5.24 12.92 -9.61
CA MET A 52 -5.46 13.01 -8.15
C MET A 52 -6.79 13.65 -7.72
N SER A 53 -7.66 14.03 -8.66
CA SER A 53 -8.98 14.62 -8.40
C SER A 53 -9.98 13.62 -7.77
N SER A 54 -9.67 12.33 -7.73
CA SER A 54 -10.57 11.27 -7.23
C SER A 54 -10.42 10.95 -5.74
N MET A 55 -9.61 11.70 -4.97
CA MET A 55 -9.45 11.49 -3.51
C MET A 55 -10.69 11.91 -2.69
N SER A 56 -11.86 12.09 -3.33
CA SER A 56 -13.13 12.29 -2.64
C SER A 56 -13.68 10.93 -2.24
N GLY A 57 -13.58 10.59 -0.96
CA GLY A 57 -14.04 9.33 -0.36
C GLY A 57 -15.56 9.17 -0.39
N ALA A 58 -16.13 8.96 -1.57
CA ALA A 58 -17.57 8.81 -1.78
C ALA A 58 -18.00 7.50 -2.46
N ASP A 59 -17.09 6.70 -3.02
CA ASP A 59 -17.46 5.51 -3.81
C ASP A 59 -17.18 4.14 -3.16
N ASP A 60 -16.59 4.06 -1.96
CA ASP A 60 -16.22 2.75 -1.35
C ASP A 60 -17.21 2.22 -0.30
N THR A 61 -18.51 2.48 -0.47
CA THR A 61 -19.55 1.77 0.30
C THR A 61 -20.60 1.18 -0.61
N VAL A 62 -20.20 0.28 -1.51
CA VAL A 62 -21.12 -0.70 -2.08
C VAL A 62 -21.06 -1.95 -1.22
N TYR A 63 -21.97 -2.05 -0.26
CA TYR A 63 -22.16 -3.25 0.56
C TYR A 63 -22.67 -4.38 -0.35
N MET A 64 -21.75 -5.19 -0.87
CA MET A 64 -22.05 -6.39 -1.61
C MET A 64 -22.40 -7.52 -0.63
N GLU A 65 -23.69 -7.68 -0.33
CA GLU A 65 -24.17 -8.91 0.31
C GLU A 65 -24.08 -10.07 -0.68
N TYR A 66 -23.01 -10.85 -0.56
CA TYR A 66 -23.00 -12.20 -1.09
C TYR A 66 -24.00 -13.05 -0.29
N HIS A 67 -25.26 -13.08 -0.72
CA HIS A 67 -26.14 -14.21 -0.44
C HIS A 67 -25.72 -15.42 -1.29
N ALA A 68 -24.49 -15.91 -1.09
CA ALA A 68 -24.06 -17.19 -1.62
C ALA A 68 -24.23 -18.27 -0.55
N ALA A 69 -25.25 -19.10 -0.77
CA ALA A 69 -25.34 -20.47 -0.29
C ALA A 69 -25.26 -20.66 1.23
N ARG A 70 -26.45 -20.63 1.84
CA ARG A 70 -26.76 -21.41 3.04
C ARG A 70 -26.22 -22.84 2.85
N SER A 71 -25.42 -23.29 3.82
CA SER A 71 -24.96 -24.66 4.12
C SER A 71 -23.49 -24.99 3.78
N LYS A 72 -22.76 -25.44 4.83
CA LYS A 72 -21.42 -26.09 4.87
C LYS A 72 -20.14 -25.27 5.11
N ALA A 73 -20.17 -23.99 5.48
CA ALA A 73 -18.95 -23.26 5.88
C ALA A 73 -18.80 -22.96 7.40
N ALA A 74 -19.79 -23.28 8.23
CA ALA A 74 -19.82 -22.85 9.64
C ALA A 74 -18.78 -23.50 10.57
N SER A 75 -17.93 -24.43 10.09
CA SER A 75 -16.92 -25.12 10.91
C SER A 75 -15.47 -24.81 10.54
N LYS A 76 -15.22 -24.03 9.47
CA LYS A 76 -13.85 -23.81 8.97
C LYS A 76 -13.13 -22.65 9.67
N HIS A 77 -13.86 -21.72 10.29
CA HIS A 77 -13.31 -20.54 10.98
C HIS A 77 -13.44 -20.60 12.52
N VAL A 78 -13.69 -21.78 13.09
CA VAL A 78 -13.77 -21.93 14.55
C VAL A 78 -12.39 -22.26 15.09
N HIS A 79 -11.86 -21.34 15.89
CA HIS A 79 -10.57 -21.50 16.55
C HIS A 79 -10.56 -22.80 17.38
N PRO A 80 -9.49 -23.62 17.33
CA PRO A 80 -9.45 -24.95 17.92
C PRO A 80 -9.76 -24.98 19.42
N LEU A 81 -9.51 -23.88 20.14
CA LEU A 81 -9.88 -23.74 21.56
C LEU A 81 -11.39 -23.88 21.83
N PHE A 82 -12.24 -23.50 20.88
CA PHE A 82 -13.70 -23.51 21.08
C PHE A 82 -14.38 -24.77 20.54
N LYS A 83 -13.63 -25.74 19.99
CA LYS A 83 -14.20 -26.99 19.46
C LYS A 83 -14.69 -27.96 20.54
N ARG A 84 -14.07 -27.97 21.72
CA ARG A 84 -14.35 -28.94 22.81
C ARG A 84 -15.51 -28.53 23.72
N PHE A 85 -16.01 -27.31 23.58
CA PHE A 85 -17.06 -26.75 24.43
C PHE A 85 -18.43 -26.69 23.74
N ARG A 86 -18.60 -27.40 22.62
CA ARG A 86 -19.88 -27.49 21.92
C ARG A 86 -20.72 -28.62 22.55
N LYS A 87 -21.84 -28.27 23.17
CA LYS A 87 -22.92 -29.21 23.54
C LYS A 87 -23.65 -29.70 22.29
#